data_AF-A0A7Y3CFX3-F1
#
_entry.id   AF-A0A7Y3CFX3-F1
#
_cell.length_a   1.000
_cell.length_b   1.000
_cell.length_c   1.000
_cell.angle_alpha   90.00
_cell.angle_beta   90.00
_cell.angle_gamma   90.00
#
_symmetry.space_group_name_H-M   'P 1'
#
loop_
_entity.id
_entity.type
_entity.pdbx_description
1 polymer ?
#
loop_
_entity_poly.entity_id
_entity_poly.type
_entity_poly.pdbx_seq_one_letter_code
_entity_poly.pdbx_strand_id
1 'polypeptide(L)' 'MKKDTQCVHSGTYADPKSKGINTPIFTSSSFEYLDIPENVYP' A
#
# COMPACT_ATOMS: atom_id res chain seq x y z
N MET A 1 10.82 -16.59 12.90
CA MET A 1 10.50 -15.41 13.72
C MET A 1 9.64 -15.87 14.90
N LYS A 2 9.84 -15.34 16.12
CA LYS A 2 8.96 -15.65 17.27
C LYS A 2 7.55 -15.10 17.00
N LYS A 3 6.52 -15.70 17.60
CA LYS A 3 5.13 -15.27 17.36
C LYS A 3 4.90 -13.82 17.74
N ASP A 4 5.45 -13.37 18.86
CA ASP A 4 5.35 -11.97 19.30
C ASP A 4 5.93 -11.00 18.26
N THR A 5 7.11 -11.33 17.70
CA THR A 5 7.73 -10.55 16.64
C THR A 5 6.90 -10.59 15.35
N GLN A 6 6.28 -11.73 15.03
CA GLN A 6 5.41 -11.85 13.86
C GLN A 6 4.16 -10.97 14.00
N CYS A 7 3.54 -10.92 15.19
CA CYS A 7 2.37 -10.09 15.46
C CYS A 7 2.63 -8.60 15.23
N VAL A 8 3.85 -8.11 15.49
CA VAL A 8 4.19 -6.69 15.35
C VAL A 8 4.57 -6.34 13.90
N HIS A 9 5.26 -7.22 13.18
CA HIS A 9 5.91 -6.85 11.91
C HIS A 9 5.30 -7.48 10.67
N SER A 10 4.53 -8.57 10.80
CA SER A 10 3.94 -9.22 9.62
C SER A 10 2.80 -8.40 9.03
N GLY A 11 2.66 -8.43 7.70
CA GLY A 11 1.58 -7.72 6.99
C GLY A 11 1.79 -6.22 6.78
N THR A 12 2.93 -5.66 7.21
CA THR A 12 3.26 -4.25 6.94
C THR A 12 3.66 -4.06 5.48
N TYR A 13 3.10 -3.05 4.82
CA TYR A 13 3.54 -2.58 3.52
C TYR A 13 4.49 -1.40 3.71
N ALA A 14 5.75 -1.57 3.29
CA ALA A 14 6.74 -0.51 3.31
C ALA A 14 6.53 0.41 2.11
N ASP A 15 5.85 1.54 2.32
CA ASP A 15 5.62 2.53 1.27
C ASP A 15 6.91 3.32 0.97
N PRO A 16 7.51 3.17 -0.23
CA PRO A 16 8.74 3.87 -0.58
C PRO A 16 8.54 5.39 -0.74
N LYS A 17 7.30 5.85 -0.94
CA LYS A 17 6.98 7.26 -1.20
C LYS A 17 6.91 8.07 0.10
N SER A 18 6.07 7.66 1.04
CA SER A 18 5.94 8.35 2.33
C SER A 18 7.00 7.96 3.35
N LYS A 19 7.60 6.77 3.21
CA LYS A 19 8.55 6.19 4.17
C LYS A 19 8.01 6.11 5.61
N GLY A 20 6.69 6.04 5.74
CA GLY A 20 6.02 5.80 7.02
C GLY A 20 6.31 4.39 7.55
N ILE A 21 6.28 4.24 8.87
CA ILE A 21 6.43 2.93 9.54
C ILE A 21 5.16 2.08 9.36
N ASN A 22 3.98 2.72 9.43
CA ASN A 22 2.70 2.04 9.28
C ASN A 22 2.29 1.98 7.81
N THR A 23 1.60 0.89 7.45
CA THR A 23 0.90 0.78 6.16
C THR A 23 -0.09 1.94 6.02
N PRO A 24 -0.05 2.69 4.90
CA PRO A 24 -1.03 3.74 4.63
C PRO A 24 -2.47 3.23 4.56
N ILE A 25 -3.42 4.08 4.94
CA ILE A 25 -4.85 3.84 4.69
C ILE A 25 -5.16 4.35 3.27
N PHE A 26 -5.38 3.43 2.34
CA PHE A 26 -5.81 3.76 0.98
C PHE A 26 -7.33 3.97 0.97
N THR A 27 -7.77 5.22 1.08
CA THR A 27 -9.20 5.57 1.19
C THR A 27 -9.96 5.52 -0.13
N SER A 28 -9.26 5.37 -1.26
CA SER A 28 -9.87 5.29 -2.58
C SER A 28 -10.55 3.93 -2.79
N SER A 29 -11.75 3.96 -3.36
CA SER A 29 -12.40 2.77 -3.92
C SER A 29 -12.02 2.49 -5.38
N SER A 30 -11.33 3.43 -6.03
CA SER A 30 -10.94 3.38 -7.43
C SER A 30 -9.42 3.24 -7.57
N PHE A 31 -9.00 2.57 -8.65
CA PHE A 31 -7.60 2.28 -8.97
C PHE A 31 -7.28 2.72 -10.40
N GLU A 32 -6.00 2.97 -10.67
CA GLU A 32 -5.51 3.29 -12.01
C GLU A 32 -5.61 2.06 -12.93
N TYR A 33 -5.85 2.27 -14.21
CA TYR A 33 -5.80 1.20 -15.21
C TYR A 33 -4.35 0.80 -15.49
N LEU A 34 -4.12 -0.50 -15.67
CA LEU A 34 -2.82 -1.00 -16.09
C LEU A 34 -2.56 -0.63 -17.55
N ASP A 35 -1.30 -0.29 -17.86
CA ASP A 35 -0.77 -0.08 -19.22
C ASP A 35 -1.42 1.07 -20.03
N ILE A 36 -2.02 2.05 -19.35
CA ILE A 36 -2.55 3.27 -19.97
C ILE A 36 -1.81 4.49 -19.41
N PRO A 37 -1.28 5.40 -20.25
CA PRO A 37 -0.48 6.54 -19.78
C PRO A 37 -1.30 7.61 -19.03
N GLU A 38 -2.60 7.66 -19.27
CA GLU A 38 -3.50 8.59 -18.59
C GLU A 38 -4.90 7.99 -18.48
N ASN A 39 -5.54 8.22 -17.34
CA ASN A 39 -6.93 7.84 -17.15
C ASN A 39 -7.82 8.80 -17.94
N VAL A 40 -8.00 8.52 -19.24
CA VAL A 40 -8.94 9.26 -20.10
C VAL A 40 -10.36 8.97 -19.61
N TYR A 41 -10.92 9.97 -18.94
CA TYR A 41 -12.33 10.00 -18.58
C TYR A 41 -13.15 10.01 -19.88
N PRO A 42 -14.23 9.21 -20.01
CA PRO A 42 -15.16 9.33 -21.13
C PRO A 42 -15.99 10.62 -21.08
#